data_AF-A0A2N1KS91-F1
#
_entry.id   AF-A0A2N1KS91-F1
#
_cell.length_a   1.000
_cell.length_b   1.000
_cell.length_c   1.000
_cell.angle_alpha   90.00
_cell.angle_beta   90.00
_cell.angle_gamma   90.00
#
_symmetry.space_group_name_H-M   'P 1'
#
loop_
_entity.id
_entity.type
_entity.pdbx_description
1 polymer ?
#
loop_
_entity_poly.entity_id
_entity_poly.type
_entity_poly.pdbx_seq_one_letter_code
_entity_poly.pdbx_strand_id
1 'polypeptide(L)'
;MRSIVFVFVLGLLSFITQAQSPAHYAGGRSEMLKFLAKNTRYPTASQEENAQGIVRASFTVGKDGIIQEAKANGENSGLSEEVLRVIQTMPKWQAAKDKNGQPIISTHELVFAFVIDSKNAAITRLPEAEKADLVVTTYRD
;
A
#
# COMPACT_ATOMS: atom_id res chain seq x y z
N MET A 1 55.00 13.94 1.68
CA MET A 1 53.77 13.31 2.20
C MET A 1 52.59 13.71 1.32
N ARG A 2 51.98 12.73 0.64
CA ARG A 2 50.53 12.61 0.37
C ARG A 2 50.35 11.42 -0.58
N SER A 3 50.18 10.25 0.03
CA SER A 3 49.86 8.99 -0.65
C SER A 3 48.48 9.09 -1.29
N ILE A 4 48.39 8.75 -2.56
CA ILE A 4 47.12 8.49 -3.24
C ILE A 4 46.68 7.10 -2.82
N VAL A 5 45.67 7.03 -1.95
CA VAL A 5 44.98 5.77 -1.63
C VAL A 5 43.82 5.66 -2.61
N PHE A 6 43.97 4.82 -3.63
CA PHE A 6 42.84 4.37 -4.45
C PHE A 6 42.05 3.35 -3.63
N VAL A 7 41.03 3.82 -2.91
CA VAL A 7 40.01 2.93 -2.34
C VAL A 7 39.11 2.49 -3.49
N PHE A 8 39.47 1.40 -4.15
CA PHE A 8 38.49 0.62 -4.91
C PHE A 8 37.54 -0.01 -3.89
N VAL A 9 36.43 0.67 -3.62
CA VAL A 9 35.26 0.02 -3.04
C VAL A 9 34.85 -1.02 -4.07
N LEU A 10 35.28 -2.27 -3.86
CA LEU A 10 34.73 -3.44 -4.56
C LEU A 10 33.23 -3.38 -4.29
N GLY A 11 32.50 -2.82 -5.25
CA GLY A 11 31.06 -2.79 -5.24
C GLY A 11 30.61 -4.23 -5.11
N LEU A 12 30.03 -4.55 -3.96
CA LEU A 12 29.13 -5.68 -3.85
C LEU A 12 28.14 -5.48 -4.99
N LEU A 13 28.30 -6.27 -6.05
CA LEU A 13 27.31 -6.42 -7.10
C LEU A 13 26.08 -6.99 -6.40
N SER A 14 25.29 -6.10 -5.82
CA SER A 14 23.91 -6.37 -5.49
C SER A 14 23.27 -6.69 -6.83
N PHE A 15 23.18 -7.97 -7.17
CA PHE A 15 22.27 -8.44 -8.20
C PHE A 15 20.87 -8.15 -7.68
N ILE A 16 20.44 -6.89 -7.79
CA ILE A 16 19.05 -6.53 -7.58
C ILE A 16 18.34 -7.20 -8.75
N THR A 17 17.70 -8.34 -8.51
CA THR A 17 16.93 -9.04 -9.54
C THR A 17 15.84 -8.09 -10.02
N GLN A 18 16.09 -7.44 -11.15
CA GLN A 18 15.14 -6.49 -11.72
C GLN A 18 13.93 -7.29 -12.23
N ALA A 19 12.76 -7.01 -11.68
CA ALA A 19 11.52 -7.57 -12.17
C ALA A 19 11.34 -7.16 -13.63
N GLN A 20 11.20 -8.14 -14.52
CA GLN A 20 10.81 -7.90 -15.91
C GLN A 20 9.31 -7.60 -15.99
N SER A 21 8.51 -8.26 -15.14
CA SER A 21 7.09 -7.96 -14.98
C SER A 21 6.77 -7.78 -13.50
N PRO A 22 6.10 -6.68 -13.10
CA PRO A 22 5.70 -6.47 -11.72
C PRO A 22 4.58 -7.45 -11.36
N ALA A 23 4.48 -7.80 -10.07
CA ALA A 23 3.31 -8.51 -9.60
C ALA A 23 2.09 -7.61 -9.78
N HIS A 24 0.96 -8.21 -10.12
CA HIS A 24 -0.27 -7.46 -10.33
C HIS A 24 -1.49 -8.24 -9.87
N TYR A 25 -2.47 -7.48 -9.41
CA TYR A 25 -3.80 -8.00 -9.11
C TYR A 25 -4.44 -8.57 -10.38
N ALA A 26 -5.24 -9.64 -10.26
CA ALA A 26 -5.94 -10.20 -11.40
C ALA A 26 -6.91 -9.17 -12.00
N GLY A 27 -6.77 -8.85 -13.30
CA GLY A 27 -7.50 -7.74 -13.93
C GLY A 27 -6.86 -6.36 -13.77
N GLY A 28 -5.70 -6.29 -13.13
CA GLY A 28 -4.87 -5.09 -13.02
C GLY A 28 -5.29 -4.14 -11.90
N ARG A 29 -4.66 -2.96 -11.87
CA ARG A 29 -4.84 -1.97 -10.80
C ARG A 29 -6.28 -1.47 -10.66
N SER A 30 -7.03 -1.35 -11.76
CA SER A 30 -8.42 -0.88 -11.71
C SER A 30 -9.33 -1.87 -10.95
N GLU A 31 -9.22 -3.17 -11.21
CA GLU A 31 -9.99 -4.19 -10.49
C GLU A 31 -9.59 -4.30 -9.02
N MET A 32 -8.30 -4.10 -8.71
CA MET A 32 -7.83 -3.99 -7.33
C MET A 32 -8.51 -2.84 -6.60
N LEU A 33 -8.54 -1.64 -7.20
CA LEU A 33 -9.18 -0.47 -6.59
C LEU A 33 -10.69 -0.68 -6.41
N LYS A 34 -11.37 -1.33 -7.35
CA LYS A 34 -12.79 -1.72 -7.20
C LYS A 34 -12.98 -2.71 -6.05
N PHE A 35 -12.10 -3.70 -5.92
CA PHE A 35 -12.14 -4.63 -4.80
C PHE A 35 -11.97 -3.88 -3.48
N LEU A 36 -10.98 -2.99 -3.37
CA LEU A 36 -10.73 -2.20 -2.18
C LEU A 36 -11.94 -1.32 -1.84
N ALA A 37 -12.45 -0.55 -2.79
CA ALA A 37 -13.62 0.30 -2.60
C ALA A 37 -14.87 -0.48 -2.13
N LYS A 38 -15.05 -1.72 -2.61
CA LYS A 38 -16.18 -2.57 -2.23
C LYS A 38 -16.03 -3.19 -0.83
N ASN A 39 -14.80 -3.45 -0.38
CA ASN A 39 -14.54 -4.23 0.82
C ASN A 39 -14.05 -3.40 2.01
N THR A 40 -13.51 -2.20 1.77
CA THR A 40 -13.10 -1.26 2.81
C THR A 40 -14.31 -0.57 3.40
N ARG A 41 -14.38 -0.58 4.73
CA ARG A 41 -15.42 0.07 5.52
C ARG A 41 -14.79 1.17 6.36
N TYR A 42 -15.60 2.12 6.80
CA TYR A 42 -15.20 3.06 7.84
C TYR A 42 -15.65 2.49 9.18
N PRO A 43 -14.75 2.07 10.09
CA PRO A 43 -15.13 1.50 11.38
C PRO A 43 -16.00 2.46 12.19
N THR A 44 -17.10 1.98 12.78
CA THR A 44 -18.04 2.82 13.54
C THR A 44 -17.36 3.57 14.69
N ALA A 45 -16.49 2.90 15.46
CA ALA A 45 -15.75 3.53 16.55
C ALA A 45 -14.87 4.70 16.04
N SER A 46 -14.15 4.51 14.93
CA SER A 46 -13.35 5.57 14.30
C SER A 46 -14.23 6.74 13.79
N GLN A 47 -15.44 6.47 13.32
CA GLN A 47 -16.39 7.52 12.93
C GLN A 47 -16.88 8.32 14.14
N GLU A 48 -17.24 7.66 15.23
CA GLU A 48 -17.71 8.28 16.48
C GLU A 48 -16.64 9.19 17.09
N GLU A 49 -15.38 8.77 17.01
CA GLU A 49 -14.20 9.53 17.45
C GLU A 49 -13.80 10.66 16.49
N ASN A 50 -14.48 10.83 15.34
CA ASN A 50 -14.07 11.72 14.26
C ASN A 50 -12.65 11.46 13.73
N ALA A 51 -12.18 10.21 13.82
CA ALA A 51 -10.84 9.85 13.37
C ALA A 51 -10.76 9.90 11.85
N GLN A 52 -9.97 10.81 11.32
CA GLN A 52 -9.63 10.96 9.90
C GLN A 52 -8.13 10.73 9.70
N GLY A 53 -7.69 10.59 8.46
CA GLY A 53 -6.27 10.65 8.13
C GLY A 53 -5.82 9.62 7.10
N ILE A 54 -4.51 9.45 7.01
CA ILE A 54 -3.86 8.58 6.04
C ILE A 54 -3.42 7.28 6.72
N VAL A 55 -3.75 6.16 6.09
CA VAL A 55 -3.23 4.84 6.45
C VAL A 55 -2.35 4.35 5.32
N ARG A 56 -1.08 4.10 5.65
CA ARG A 56 -0.09 3.54 4.73
C ARG A 56 0.02 2.05 4.99
N ALA A 57 -0.20 1.26 3.96
CA ALA A 57 -0.08 -0.18 4.03
C ALA A 57 1.04 -0.69 3.14
N SER A 58 1.73 -1.72 3.62
CA SER A 58 2.73 -2.45 2.86
C SER A 58 2.48 -3.94 2.97
N PHE A 59 2.72 -4.67 1.89
CA PHE A 59 2.55 -6.12 1.86
C PHE A 59 3.45 -6.75 0.81
N THR A 60 3.77 -8.02 1.02
CA THR A 60 4.65 -8.78 0.14
C THR A 60 3.82 -9.80 -0.64
N VAL A 61 3.91 -9.76 -1.97
CA VAL A 61 3.35 -10.80 -2.85
C VAL A 61 4.41 -11.89 -3.03
N GLY A 62 4.09 -13.09 -2.57
CA GLY A 62 4.94 -14.26 -2.70
C GLY A 62 5.05 -14.77 -4.14
N LYS A 63 5.96 -15.72 -4.37
CA LYS A 63 6.14 -16.38 -5.68
C LYS A 63 4.91 -17.18 -6.11
N ASP A 64 4.13 -17.62 -5.13
CA ASP A 64 2.85 -18.26 -5.33
C ASP A 64 1.73 -17.25 -5.58
N GLY A 65 1.93 -15.94 -5.42
CA GLY A 65 0.89 -14.92 -5.54
C GLY A 65 0.05 -14.70 -4.28
N ILE A 66 0.41 -15.34 -3.16
CA ILE A 66 -0.25 -15.13 -1.87
C ILE A 66 0.35 -13.90 -1.19
N ILE A 67 -0.50 -13.10 -0.55
CA ILE A 67 -0.06 -11.95 0.25
C ILE A 67 0.51 -12.43 1.58
N GLN A 68 1.66 -11.87 1.95
CA GLN A 68 2.41 -12.14 3.16
C GLN A 68 2.89 -10.81 3.77
N GLU A 69 3.28 -10.84 5.05
CA GLU A 69 3.91 -9.70 5.74
C GLU A 69 3.14 -8.38 5.66
N ALA A 70 1.81 -8.44 5.54
CA ALA A 70 0.97 -7.26 5.46
C ALA A 70 1.03 -6.43 6.74
N LYS A 71 1.23 -5.13 6.60
CA LYS A 71 1.29 -4.12 7.66
C LYS A 71 0.47 -2.91 7.24
N ALA A 72 -0.17 -2.25 8.20
CA ALA A 72 -0.87 -1.00 8.00
C ALA A 72 -0.56 -0.05 9.16
N ASN A 73 -0.21 1.19 8.85
CA ASN A 73 0.15 2.21 9.82
C ASN A 73 -0.60 3.50 9.50
N GLY A 74 -1.38 3.99 10.46
CA GLY A 74 -2.04 5.28 10.46
C GLY A 74 -2.24 5.77 11.90
N GLU A 75 -2.71 7.00 12.06
CA GLU A 75 -2.84 7.64 13.38
C GLU A 75 -3.91 6.98 14.26
N ASN A 76 -4.97 6.43 13.65
CA ASN A 76 -6.01 5.68 14.35
C ASN A 76 -5.85 4.17 14.12
N SER A 77 -5.83 3.40 15.21
CA SER A 77 -5.66 1.94 15.16
C SER A 77 -6.82 1.26 14.44
N GLY A 78 -8.06 1.69 14.65
CA GLY A 78 -9.24 1.13 14.00
C GLY A 78 -9.19 1.25 12.48
N LEU A 79 -8.74 2.40 11.96
CA LEU A 79 -8.52 2.59 10.52
C LEU A 79 -7.42 1.67 9.98
N SER A 80 -6.33 1.50 10.74
CA SER A 80 -5.20 0.64 10.37
C SER A 80 -5.59 -0.84 10.35
N GLU A 81 -6.33 -1.30 11.36
CA GLU A 81 -6.86 -2.66 11.46
C GLU A 81 -7.79 -3.00 10.29
N GLU A 82 -8.65 -2.06 9.92
CA GLU A 82 -9.57 -2.24 8.80
C GLU A 82 -8.85 -2.33 7.45
N VAL A 83 -7.84 -1.48 7.22
CA VAL A 83 -6.99 -1.59 6.03
C VAL A 83 -6.23 -2.92 6.00
N LEU A 84 -5.67 -3.34 7.13
CA LEU A 84 -4.96 -4.62 7.25
C LEU A 84 -5.89 -5.79 6.91
N ARG A 85 -7.11 -5.81 7.47
CA ARG A 85 -8.14 -6.82 7.18
C ARG A 85 -8.42 -6.91 5.69
N VAL A 86 -8.67 -5.78 5.03
CA VAL A 86 -9.01 -5.77 3.60
C VAL A 86 -7.86 -6.29 2.75
N ILE A 87 -6.63 -5.87 3.02
CA ILE A 87 -5.44 -6.35 2.30
C ILE A 87 -5.28 -7.86 2.45
N GLN A 88 -5.44 -8.39 3.66
CA GLN A 88 -5.34 -9.83 3.93
C GLN A 88 -6.45 -10.65 3.25
N THR A 89 -7.59 -10.03 2.92
CA THR A 89 -8.70 -10.68 2.21
C THR A 89 -8.61 -10.61 0.68
N MET A 90 -7.59 -9.95 0.12
CA MET A 90 -7.44 -9.90 -1.33
C MET A 90 -7.27 -11.30 -1.92
N PRO A 91 -7.86 -11.56 -3.10
CA PRO A 91 -7.59 -12.79 -3.82
C PRO A 91 -6.12 -12.86 -4.25
N LYS A 92 -5.71 -14.06 -4.64
CA LYS A 92 -4.39 -14.38 -5.15
C LYS A 92 -3.96 -13.45 -6.29
N TRP A 93 -2.74 -12.92 -6.20
CA TRP A 93 -2.12 -12.05 -7.20
C TRP A 93 -1.35 -12.87 -8.24
N GLN A 94 -1.05 -12.24 -9.37
CA GLN A 94 -0.03 -12.76 -10.28
C GLN A 94 1.33 -12.30 -9.77
N ALA A 95 2.21 -13.25 -9.48
CA ALA A 95 3.55 -12.96 -8.97
C ALA A 95 4.40 -12.20 -9.99
N ALA A 96 5.33 -11.38 -9.48
CA ALA A 96 6.33 -10.72 -10.30
C ALA A 96 7.23 -11.78 -10.94
N LYS A 97 7.80 -11.48 -12.11
CA LYS A 97 8.77 -12.36 -12.77
C LYS A 97 10.08 -11.66 -13.05
N ASP A 98 11.18 -12.38 -12.88
CA ASP A 98 12.49 -11.94 -13.31
C ASP A 98 12.64 -12.00 -14.85
N LYS A 99 13.82 -11.59 -15.34
CA LYS A 99 14.17 -11.63 -16.77
C LYS A 99 14.12 -13.01 -17.42
N ASN A 100 14.11 -14.07 -16.62
CA ASN A 100 14.06 -15.47 -17.07
C ASN A 100 12.64 -16.04 -16.96
N GLY A 101 11.65 -15.23 -16.57
CA GLY A 101 10.28 -15.65 -16.35
C GLY A 101 10.03 -16.38 -15.02
N GLN A 102 11.02 -16.43 -14.12
CA GLN A 102 10.88 -17.08 -12.82
C GLN A 102 10.12 -16.18 -11.84
N PRO A 103 9.19 -16.73 -11.04
CA PRO A 103 8.45 -15.95 -10.07
C PRO A 103 9.39 -15.46 -8.96
N ILE A 104 9.29 -14.17 -8.65
CA ILE A 104 10.03 -13.51 -7.58
C ILE A 104 9.07 -12.84 -6.60
N ILE A 105 9.56 -12.64 -5.38
CA ILE A 105 8.84 -11.93 -4.32
C ILE A 105 8.85 -10.44 -4.65
N SER A 106 7.73 -9.75 -4.42
CA SER A 106 7.63 -8.30 -4.63
C SER A 106 6.84 -7.62 -3.52
N THR A 107 7.36 -6.53 -2.98
CA THR A 107 6.66 -5.70 -1.98
C THR A 107 5.88 -4.59 -2.67
N HIS A 108 4.68 -4.32 -2.17
CA HIS A 108 3.76 -3.29 -2.65
C HIS A 108 3.36 -2.38 -1.50
N GLU A 109 3.08 -1.13 -1.84
CA GLU A 109 2.58 -0.13 -0.92
C GLU A 109 1.28 0.45 -1.46
N LEU A 110 0.33 0.70 -0.55
CA LEU A 110 -0.93 1.36 -0.83
C LEU A 110 -1.21 2.42 0.22
N VAL A 111 -1.83 3.51 -0.21
CA VAL A 111 -2.20 4.64 0.64
C VAL A 111 -3.72 4.79 0.64
N PHE A 112 -4.31 4.72 1.82
CA PHE A 112 -5.74 4.91 2.05
C PHE A 112 -5.94 6.24 2.76
N ALA A 113 -6.88 7.06 2.27
CA ALA A 113 -7.29 8.29 2.94
C ALA A 113 -8.71 8.12 3.50
N PHE A 114 -8.89 8.32 4.80
CA PHE A 114 -10.19 8.34 5.46
C PHE A 114 -10.60 9.79 5.73
N VAL A 115 -11.75 10.17 5.17
CA VAL A 115 -12.26 11.54 5.23
C VAL A 115 -13.72 11.52 5.71
N ILE A 116 -14.04 12.41 6.64
CA ILE A 116 -15.43 12.67 7.06
C ILE A 116 -15.87 13.94 6.36
N ASP A 117 -16.82 13.81 5.44
CA ASP A 117 -17.47 14.94 4.78
C ASP A 117 -18.51 15.51 5.75
N SER A 118 -18.25 16.71 6.26
CA SER A 118 -19.26 17.50 6.98
C SER A 118 -19.44 18.82 6.25
N LYS A 119 -20.65 19.36 6.24
CA LYS A 119 -21.03 20.61 5.52
C LYS A 119 -20.12 21.82 5.80
N ASN A 120 -19.25 21.77 6.81
CA ASN A 120 -18.23 22.77 7.13
C ASN A 120 -16.78 22.22 7.25
N ALA A 121 -16.55 20.91 7.08
CA ALA A 121 -15.20 20.34 7.07
C ALA A 121 -14.64 20.38 5.67
N ALA A 122 -13.86 21.42 5.43
CA ALA A 122 -12.91 21.57 4.34
C ALA A 122 -12.41 20.23 3.74
N ILE A 123 -13.00 19.83 2.62
CA ILE A 123 -12.37 18.94 1.62
C ILE A 123 -10.97 19.52 1.20
N THR A 124 -10.67 20.77 1.58
CA THR A 124 -9.41 21.50 1.39
C THR A 124 -8.24 21.11 2.32
N ARG A 125 -8.38 20.30 3.39
CA ARG A 125 -7.33 20.17 4.45
C ARG A 125 -6.48 18.90 4.47
N LEU A 126 -6.67 17.96 3.55
CA LEU A 126 -5.75 16.82 3.39
C LEU A 126 -5.16 16.80 1.98
N PRO A 127 -4.16 17.65 1.67
CA PRO A 127 -3.42 17.61 0.40
C PRO A 127 -2.85 16.22 0.09
N GLU A 128 -2.62 15.42 1.15
CA GLU A 128 -2.11 14.06 1.04
C GLU A 128 -3.16 13.06 0.52
N ALA A 129 -4.46 13.35 0.67
CA ALA A 129 -5.54 12.49 0.16
C ALA A 129 -5.60 12.49 -1.38
N GLU A 130 -5.13 13.55 -2.05
CA GLU A 130 -5.03 13.60 -3.52
C GLU A 130 -4.06 12.53 -4.06
N LYS A 131 -3.08 12.13 -3.23
CA LYS A 131 -2.06 11.13 -3.59
C LYS A 131 -2.44 9.72 -3.14
N ALA A 132 -3.61 9.54 -2.53
CA ALA A 132 -4.05 8.24 -2.04
C ALA A 132 -4.50 7.34 -3.19
N ASP A 133 -4.28 6.03 -3.06
CA ASP A 133 -4.80 5.03 -3.97
C ASP A 133 -6.32 4.86 -3.81
N LEU A 134 -6.82 5.00 -2.58
CA LEU A 134 -8.24 4.95 -2.24
C LEU A 134 -8.60 6.06 -1.25
N VAL A 135 -9.66 6.82 -1.56
CA VAL A 135 -10.30 7.75 -0.62
C VAL A 135 -11.60 7.12 -0.13
N VAL A 136 -11.74 6.96 1.18
CA VAL A 136 -12.91 6.42 1.86
C VAL A 136 -13.60 7.58 2.56
N THR A 137 -14.79 7.92 2.09
CA THR A 137 -15.59 9.00 2.68
C THR A 137 -16.74 8.44 3.49
N THR A 138 -17.05 9.10 4.61
CA THR A 138 -18.33 8.97 5.30
C THR A 138 -18.95 10.36 5.43
N TYR A 139 -20.26 10.42 5.58
CA TYR A 139 -21.00 11.66 5.73
C TYR A 139 -21.56 11.76 7.15
N ARG A 140 -21.46 12.95 7.75
CA ARG A 140 -22.04 13.25 9.07
C ARG A 140 -23.05 14.39 8.91
N ASP A 141 -24.30 14.11 9.26
CA ASP A 141 -25.38 15.11 9.38
C ASP A 141 -25.15 16.09 10.53
#